data_AF-A0A8S3EXV2-F1
#
_entry.id   AF-A0A8S3EXV2-F1
#
_cell.length_a   1.000
_cell.length_b   1.000
_cell.length_c   1.000
_cell.angle_alpha   90.00
_cell.angle_beta   90.00
_cell.angle_gamma   90.00
#
_symmetry.space_group_name_H-M   'P 1'
#
loop_
_entity.id
_entity.type
_entity.pdbx_description
1 polymer ?
#
loop_
_entity_poly.entity_id
_entity_poly.type
_entity_poly.pdbx_seq_one_letter_code
_entity_poly.pdbx_strand_id
1 'polypeptide(L)'
;MRKFLVRQAVHTSGFFESPASDFTCNLLWNDSLISIDIVSALKPYQKVNHFPTTIEISHKDLLGTNYDKLSNVVPREYNFAPKTWILSKEYNLWYSYASSQPKNNPSVFIVKPSHANMEEGISIYCDYKQIEPMDNYIIQEYIREPYLIEGFKFDLQIYVLITSCDPLRVFLYNDGLVRMSSKKYKIPNSKNAIDLSIHLTHYSMNKNDTDDAFNTDIGKSHRLKYLFQYLRNQNHDVNKLQKEIQ
;
A
#
# COMPACT_ATOMS: atom_id res chain seq x y z
N MET A 1 12.01 -15.55 6.07
CA MET A 1 10.71 -15.73 6.75
C MET A 1 9.57 -16.02 5.76
N ARG A 2 9.29 -15.17 4.76
CA ARG A 2 8.14 -15.34 3.83
C ARG A 2 8.14 -16.67 3.05
N LYS A 3 9.26 -17.02 2.40
CA LYS A 3 9.42 -18.29 1.64
C LYS A 3 9.22 -19.53 2.51
N PHE A 4 9.59 -19.47 3.78
CA PHE A 4 9.41 -20.57 4.72
C PHE A 4 7.92 -20.82 5.02
N LEU A 5 7.15 -19.76 5.28
CA LEU A 5 5.71 -19.87 5.54
C LEU A 5 4.94 -20.41 4.33
N VAL A 6 5.30 -19.97 3.11
CA VAL A 6 4.69 -20.50 1.89
C VAL A 6 4.98 -22.00 1.77
N ARG A 7 6.24 -22.42 1.92
CA ARG A 7 6.61 -23.85 1.90
C ARG A 7 5.85 -24.65 2.94
N GLN A 8 5.77 -24.16 4.17
CA GLN A 8 5.03 -24.83 5.23
C GLN A 8 3.54 -24.97 4.88
N ALA A 9 2.90 -23.92 4.36
CA ALA A 9 1.50 -23.96 3.96
C ALA A 9 1.24 -24.93 2.80
N VAL A 10 2.11 -24.92 1.79
CA VAL A 10 2.07 -25.84 0.64
C VAL A 10 2.22 -27.29 1.10
N HIS A 11 3.22 -27.58 1.95
CA HIS A 11 3.41 -28.92 2.52
C HIS A 11 2.22 -29.38 3.39
N THR A 12 1.69 -28.49 4.23
CA THR A 12 0.52 -28.81 5.08
C THR A 12 -0.73 -29.08 4.23
N SER A 13 -0.79 -28.52 3.03
CA SER A 13 -1.87 -28.75 2.06
C SER A 13 -1.69 -30.03 1.23
N GLY A 14 -0.66 -30.84 1.52
CA GLY A 14 -0.40 -32.11 0.84
C GLY A 14 0.39 -32.03 -0.46
N PHE A 15 0.93 -30.84 -0.80
CA PHE A 15 1.83 -30.68 -1.93
C PHE A 15 3.29 -31.00 -1.53
N PHE A 16 4.10 -31.32 -2.53
CA PHE A 16 5.54 -31.55 -2.38
C PHE A 16 6.30 -30.59 -3.31
N GLU A 17 7.45 -30.09 -2.86
CA GLU A 17 8.29 -29.21 -3.67
C GLU A 17 8.99 -30.02 -4.77
N SER A 18 8.78 -29.64 -6.04
CA SER A 18 9.52 -30.17 -7.18
C SER A 18 10.83 -29.39 -7.39
N PRO A 19 11.81 -29.94 -8.13
CA PRO A 19 12.97 -29.17 -8.56
C PRO A 19 12.54 -27.90 -9.30
N ALA A 20 13.30 -26.81 -9.15
CA ALA A 20 12.98 -25.53 -9.78
C ALA A 20 12.94 -25.59 -11.33
N SER A 21 13.57 -26.60 -11.93
CA SER A 21 13.55 -26.88 -13.36
C SER A 21 12.33 -27.67 -13.85
N ASP A 22 11.48 -28.14 -12.93
CA ASP A 22 10.29 -28.92 -13.26
C ASP A 22 9.08 -28.01 -13.54
N PHE A 23 8.80 -27.82 -14.82
CA PHE A 23 7.65 -27.06 -15.31
C PHE A 23 6.38 -27.90 -15.48
N THR A 24 6.36 -29.16 -15.03
CA THR A 24 5.17 -30.03 -15.04
C THR A 24 4.38 -29.98 -13.73
N CYS A 25 4.84 -29.19 -12.75
CA CYS A 25 4.18 -29.03 -11.46
C CYS A 25 2.74 -28.49 -11.56
N ASN A 26 1.88 -28.87 -10.61
CA ASN A 26 0.49 -28.40 -10.55
C ASN A 26 0.37 -26.93 -10.13
N LEU A 27 1.28 -26.45 -9.27
CA LEU A 27 1.28 -25.10 -8.72
C LEU A 27 2.65 -24.47 -8.88
N LEU A 28 2.70 -23.39 -9.66
CA LEU A 28 3.86 -22.52 -9.77
C LEU A 28 3.70 -21.34 -8.82
N TRP A 29 4.55 -21.24 -7.80
CA TRP A 29 4.55 -20.12 -6.87
C TRP A 29 5.79 -19.24 -7.08
N ASN A 30 5.59 -18.00 -7.49
CA ASN A 30 6.67 -17.02 -7.66
C ASN A 30 6.44 -15.80 -6.77
N ASP A 31 7.51 -15.26 -6.19
CA ASP A 31 7.45 -14.01 -5.43
C ASP A 31 7.40 -12.78 -6.35
N SER A 32 8.02 -12.90 -7.53
CA SER A 32 8.07 -11.85 -8.55
C SER A 32 6.96 -12.01 -9.59
N LEU A 33 6.71 -10.94 -10.33
CA LEU A 33 5.83 -10.97 -11.50
C LEU A 33 6.26 -12.06 -12.48
N ILE A 34 5.27 -12.71 -13.09
CA ILE A 34 5.47 -13.78 -14.07
C ILE A 34 5.17 -13.22 -15.46
N SER A 35 6.02 -13.53 -16.43
CA SER A 35 5.82 -13.08 -17.81
C SER A 35 4.58 -13.71 -18.42
N ILE A 36 3.98 -13.00 -19.37
CA ILE A 36 2.81 -13.50 -20.09
C ILE A 36 3.12 -14.77 -20.89
N ASP A 37 4.36 -14.94 -21.34
CA ASP A 37 4.81 -16.14 -22.06
C ASP A 37 4.72 -17.39 -21.18
N ILE A 38 5.15 -17.28 -19.92
CA ILE A 38 5.06 -18.38 -18.96
C ILE A 38 3.60 -18.73 -18.70
N VAL A 39 2.76 -17.72 -18.44
CA VAL A 39 1.32 -17.93 -18.19
C VAL A 39 0.64 -18.57 -19.40
N SER A 40 0.98 -18.15 -20.62
CA SER A 40 0.42 -18.66 -21.87
C SER A 40 0.85 -20.09 -22.18
N ALA A 41 2.00 -20.52 -21.65
CA ALA A 41 2.51 -21.88 -21.83
C ALA A 41 1.92 -22.91 -20.85
N LEU A 42 1.20 -22.47 -19.82
CA LEU A 42 0.62 -23.34 -18.80
C LEU A 42 -0.39 -24.34 -19.39
N LYS A 43 -0.38 -25.56 -18.87
CA LYS A 43 -1.40 -26.56 -19.18
C LYS A 43 -2.66 -26.33 -18.33
N PRO A 44 -3.85 -26.81 -18.76
CA PRO A 44 -5.12 -26.55 -18.07
C PRO A 44 -5.15 -26.93 -16.58
N TYR A 45 -4.39 -27.96 -16.20
CA TYR A 45 -4.28 -28.43 -14.82
C TYR A 45 -3.34 -27.58 -13.95
N GLN A 46 -2.47 -26.77 -14.56
CA GLN A 46 -1.50 -25.95 -13.83
C GLN A 46 -2.14 -24.67 -13.31
N LYS A 47 -1.60 -24.17 -12.21
CA LYS A 47 -2.05 -22.94 -11.55
C LYS A 47 -0.83 -22.13 -11.16
N VAL A 48 -1.01 -20.82 -11.11
CA VAL A 48 0.03 -19.86 -10.80
C VAL A 48 -0.53 -18.79 -9.87
N ASN A 49 0.29 -18.24 -8.97
CA ASN A 49 -0.14 -17.27 -7.96
C ASN A 49 -0.18 -15.80 -8.44
N HIS A 50 -0.17 -15.56 -9.76
CA HIS A 50 -0.23 -14.22 -10.36
C HIS A 50 -1.19 -14.21 -11.54
N PHE A 51 -1.98 -13.13 -11.66
CA PHE A 51 -2.65 -12.82 -12.92
C PHE A 51 -1.68 -12.06 -13.83
N PRO A 52 -1.76 -12.26 -15.16
CA PRO A 52 -1.10 -11.35 -16.10
C PRO A 52 -1.59 -9.92 -15.86
N THR A 53 -0.77 -8.94 -16.21
CA THR A 53 -1.07 -7.50 -16.12
C THR A 53 -1.45 -6.98 -14.72
N THR A 54 -1.09 -7.69 -13.65
CA THR A 54 -1.29 -7.21 -12.24
C THR A 54 -0.56 -5.87 -11.96
N ILE A 55 0.37 -5.45 -12.81
CA ILE A 55 1.06 -4.15 -12.73
C ILE A 55 0.09 -2.96 -12.77
N GLU A 56 -1.06 -3.09 -13.44
CA GLU A 56 -2.07 -2.03 -13.57
C GLU A 56 -2.64 -1.56 -12.22
N ILE A 57 -2.59 -2.42 -11.19
CA ILE A 57 -3.06 -2.11 -9.84
C ILE A 57 -1.95 -2.14 -8.79
N SER A 58 -0.74 -2.59 -9.13
CA SER A 58 0.38 -2.74 -8.19
C SER A 58 1.50 -1.72 -8.40
N HIS A 59 1.68 -1.18 -9.61
CA HIS A 59 2.58 -0.06 -9.85
C HIS A 59 1.85 1.25 -9.55
N LYS A 60 2.52 2.17 -8.82
CA LYS A 60 1.83 3.35 -8.25
C LYS A 60 1.39 4.35 -9.32
N ASP A 61 2.16 4.47 -10.39
CA ASP A 61 1.84 5.30 -11.55
C ASP A 61 0.62 4.77 -12.29
N LEU A 62 0.61 3.49 -12.66
CA LEU A 62 -0.53 2.87 -13.34
C LEU A 62 -1.79 2.87 -12.48
N LEU A 63 -1.65 2.52 -11.19
CA LEU A 63 -2.77 2.57 -10.24
C LEU A 63 -3.33 3.99 -10.13
N GLY A 64 -2.47 5.01 -9.99
CA GLY A 64 -2.89 6.41 -9.92
C GLY A 64 -3.61 6.86 -11.20
N THR A 65 -3.05 6.55 -12.37
CA THR A 65 -3.65 6.86 -13.67
C THR A 65 -4.99 6.16 -13.88
N ASN A 66 -5.09 4.88 -13.54
CA ASN A 66 -6.33 4.12 -13.69
C ASN A 66 -7.40 4.59 -12.71
N TYR A 67 -7.01 4.92 -11.48
CA TYR A 67 -7.91 5.52 -10.50
C TYR A 67 -8.43 6.87 -10.97
N ASP A 68 -7.58 7.75 -11.51
CA ASP A 68 -8.01 9.08 -11.99
C ASP A 68 -8.99 8.98 -13.17
N LYS A 69 -8.76 8.03 -14.10
CA LYS A 69 -9.74 7.75 -15.16
C LYS A 69 -11.11 7.35 -14.59
N LEU A 70 -11.13 6.48 -13.58
CA LEU A 70 -12.36 6.01 -12.96
C LEU A 70 -13.05 7.11 -12.13
N SER A 71 -12.29 7.89 -11.36
CA SER A 71 -12.83 9.00 -10.58
C SER A 71 -13.46 10.09 -11.45
N ASN A 72 -12.94 10.32 -12.66
CA ASN A 72 -13.55 11.24 -13.62
C ASN A 72 -14.88 10.72 -14.21
N VAL A 73 -15.08 9.40 -14.27
CA VAL A 73 -16.31 8.79 -14.81
C VAL A 73 -17.37 8.57 -13.72
N VAL A 74 -16.95 8.08 -12.55
CA VAL A 74 -17.82 7.74 -11.40
C VAL A 74 -17.28 8.37 -10.10
N PRO A 75 -17.30 9.71 -9.97
CA PRO A 75 -16.65 10.44 -8.87
C PRO A 75 -17.24 10.15 -7.49
N ARG A 76 -18.50 9.69 -7.41
CA ARG A 76 -19.14 9.36 -6.13
C ARG A 76 -18.64 8.05 -5.54
N GLU A 77 -18.19 7.12 -6.38
CA GLU A 77 -17.70 5.81 -5.96
C GLU A 77 -16.17 5.81 -5.80
N TYR A 78 -15.46 6.60 -6.62
CA TYR A 78 -14.00 6.72 -6.61
C TYR A 78 -13.56 8.05 -5.99
N ASN A 79 -13.87 8.24 -4.71
CA ASN A 79 -13.48 9.41 -3.89
C ASN A 79 -12.60 9.06 -2.67
N PHE A 80 -12.04 7.85 -2.63
CA PHE A 80 -11.32 7.31 -1.48
C PHE A 80 -9.79 7.41 -1.57
N ALA A 81 -9.22 7.73 -2.74
CA ALA A 81 -7.78 7.89 -2.91
C ALA A 81 -7.38 9.38 -3.06
N PRO A 82 -6.22 9.77 -2.49
CA PRO A 82 -5.66 11.11 -2.70
C PRO A 82 -5.23 11.30 -4.16
N LYS A 83 -5.30 12.56 -4.64
CA LYS A 83 -4.86 12.89 -6.00
C LYS A 83 -3.39 12.55 -6.19
N THR A 84 -3.09 11.99 -7.36
CA THR A 84 -1.78 11.42 -7.70
C THR A 84 -1.43 11.81 -9.12
N TRP A 85 -0.16 12.13 -9.37
CA TRP A 85 0.36 12.50 -10.68
C TRP A 85 1.69 11.78 -10.95
N ILE A 86 1.94 11.43 -12.20
CA ILE A 86 3.23 10.95 -12.70
C ILE A 86 4.15 12.16 -12.87
N LEU A 87 5.19 12.25 -12.05
CA LEU A 87 5.92 13.49 -11.85
C LEU A 87 6.60 14.00 -13.14
N SER A 88 7.15 13.13 -13.99
CA SER A 88 7.77 13.56 -15.25
C SER A 88 6.78 13.92 -16.37
N LYS A 89 5.56 13.38 -16.35
CA LYS A 89 4.56 13.58 -17.42
C LYS A 89 3.55 14.67 -17.09
N GLU A 90 3.22 14.80 -15.81
CA GLU A 90 2.10 15.60 -15.32
C GLU A 90 2.56 16.75 -14.41
N TYR A 91 3.86 17.07 -14.43
CA TYR A 91 4.47 18.11 -13.61
C TYR A 91 3.71 19.45 -13.69
N ASN A 92 3.47 19.95 -14.89
CA ASN A 92 2.82 21.26 -15.09
C ASN A 92 1.39 21.26 -14.55
N LEU A 93 0.65 20.17 -14.76
CA LEU A 93 -0.72 20.00 -14.25
C LEU A 93 -0.71 20.01 -12.72
N TRP A 94 0.18 19.23 -12.11
CA TRP A 94 0.37 19.20 -10.67
C TRP A 94 0.81 20.56 -10.12
N TYR A 95 1.73 21.26 -10.78
CA TYR A 95 2.24 22.57 -10.32
C TYR A 95 1.14 23.64 -10.34
N SER A 96 0.32 23.67 -11.39
CA SER A 96 -0.88 24.52 -11.44
C SER A 96 -1.86 24.19 -10.31
N TYR A 97 -2.08 22.90 -10.04
CA TYR A 97 -2.90 22.46 -8.92
C TYR A 97 -2.34 22.94 -7.57
N ALA A 98 -1.06 22.69 -7.31
CA ALA A 98 -0.40 23.04 -6.06
C ALA A 98 -0.36 24.56 -5.82
N SER A 99 -0.10 25.35 -6.86
CA SER A 99 -0.10 26.82 -6.78
C SER A 99 -1.48 27.45 -6.60
N SER A 100 -2.56 26.74 -6.99
CA SER A 100 -3.94 27.18 -6.76
C SER A 100 -4.44 26.94 -5.33
N GLN A 101 -3.70 26.18 -4.52
CA GLN A 101 -4.12 25.86 -3.15
C GLN A 101 -4.09 27.09 -2.23
N PRO A 102 -4.97 27.17 -1.21
CA PRO A 102 -5.00 28.29 -0.28
C PRO A 102 -3.65 28.49 0.43
N LYS A 103 -3.11 29.72 0.38
CA LYS A 103 -1.79 30.05 0.99
C LYS A 103 -1.74 29.85 2.51
N ASN A 104 -2.88 29.96 3.19
CA ASN A 104 -3.01 29.74 4.63
C ASN A 104 -3.12 28.26 5.01
N ASN A 105 -3.33 27.37 4.03
CA ASN A 105 -3.42 25.93 4.26
C ASN A 105 -2.81 25.15 3.08
N PRO A 106 -1.51 25.36 2.78
CA PRO A 106 -0.88 24.75 1.61
C PRO A 106 -0.89 23.23 1.69
N SER A 107 -1.13 22.56 0.56
CA SER A 107 -1.08 21.10 0.50
C SER A 107 0.33 20.58 0.77
N VAL A 108 0.40 19.46 1.48
CA VAL A 108 1.63 18.69 1.67
C VAL A 108 1.62 17.57 0.65
N PHE A 109 2.77 17.30 0.07
CA PHE A 109 2.93 16.26 -0.95
C PHE A 109 3.89 15.17 -0.48
N ILE A 110 3.63 13.95 -0.92
CA ILE A 110 4.54 12.82 -0.77
C ILE A 110 4.98 12.36 -2.17
N VAL A 111 6.29 12.31 -2.37
CA VAL A 111 6.93 11.86 -3.61
C VAL A 111 7.45 10.46 -3.39
N LYS A 112 7.17 9.55 -4.32
CA LYS A 112 7.46 8.12 -4.20
C LYS A 112 7.94 7.56 -5.53
N PRO A 113 8.90 6.62 -5.56
CA PRO A 113 9.24 5.93 -6.80
C PRO A 113 8.03 5.11 -7.31
N SER A 114 7.83 5.10 -8.63
CA SER A 114 6.68 4.44 -9.28
C SER A 114 6.64 2.92 -9.01
N HIS A 115 7.80 2.26 -9.11
CA HIS A 115 7.90 0.79 -9.12
C HIS A 115 8.61 0.20 -7.89
N ALA A 116 9.15 1.02 -6.99
CA ALA A 116 9.86 0.52 -5.82
C ALA A 116 8.90 0.02 -4.73
N ASN A 117 9.21 -1.15 -4.16
CA ASN A 117 8.45 -1.78 -3.07
C ASN A 117 9.06 -1.52 -1.69
N MET A 118 9.87 -0.46 -1.55
CA MET A 118 10.57 -0.08 -0.32
C MET A 118 10.50 1.43 -0.13
N GLU A 119 10.71 1.89 1.10
CA GLU A 119 10.62 3.31 1.49
C GLU A 119 11.79 4.18 0.97
N GLU A 120 12.76 3.56 0.30
CA GLU A 120 13.88 4.25 -0.31
C GLU A 120 13.38 5.20 -1.41
N GLY A 121 13.83 6.45 -1.36
CA GLY A 121 13.39 7.50 -2.28
C GLY A 121 12.03 8.14 -1.94
N ILE A 122 11.38 7.77 -0.83
CA ILE A 122 10.17 8.48 -0.39
C ILE A 122 10.56 9.78 0.31
N SER A 123 9.94 10.88 -0.10
CA SER A 123 10.14 12.21 0.50
C SER A 123 8.81 12.92 0.73
N ILE A 124 8.73 13.71 1.80
CA ILE A 124 7.56 14.55 2.11
C ILE A 124 7.96 16.01 1.97
N TYR A 125 7.14 16.77 1.23
CA TYR A 125 7.36 18.17 0.92
C TYR A 125 6.22 19.03 1.44
N CYS A 126 6.57 20.02 2.27
CA CYS A 126 5.63 21.01 2.78
C CYS A 126 5.60 22.29 1.94
N ASP A 127 6.58 22.47 1.05
CA ASP A 127 6.62 23.54 0.05
C ASP A 127 6.71 22.89 -1.33
N TYR A 128 5.66 23.06 -2.13
CA TYR A 128 5.58 22.49 -3.47
C TYR A 128 6.67 23.05 -4.40
N LYS A 129 7.19 24.25 -4.13
CA LYS A 129 8.23 24.86 -4.99
C LYS A 129 9.58 24.16 -4.92
N GLN A 130 9.76 23.28 -3.94
CA GLN A 130 11.00 22.51 -3.75
C GLN A 130 11.02 21.21 -4.56
N ILE A 131 9.92 20.88 -5.24
CA ILE A 131 9.77 19.62 -5.96
C ILE A 131 10.08 19.87 -7.41
N GLU A 132 11.12 19.21 -7.91
CA GLU A 132 11.53 19.25 -9.31
C GLU A 132 10.96 18.05 -10.08
N PRO A 133 10.81 18.14 -11.42
CA PRO A 133 10.43 17.02 -12.25
C PRO A 133 11.45 15.87 -12.13
N MET A 134 10.98 14.64 -11.95
CA MET A 134 11.83 13.44 -11.91
C MET A 134 11.18 12.27 -12.62
N ASP A 135 11.98 11.50 -13.34
CA ASP A 135 11.55 10.27 -14.00
C ASP A 135 11.35 9.12 -13.01
N ASN A 136 10.37 8.25 -13.28
CA ASN A 136 10.03 7.09 -12.45
C ASN A 136 9.56 7.43 -11.02
N TYR A 137 9.00 8.62 -10.83
CA TYR A 137 8.36 9.05 -9.60
C TYR A 137 6.90 9.44 -9.80
N ILE A 138 6.11 9.23 -8.75
CA ILE A 138 4.80 9.84 -8.59
C ILE A 138 4.86 10.92 -7.50
N ILE A 139 3.97 11.88 -7.61
CA ILE A 139 3.62 12.82 -6.55
C ILE A 139 2.17 12.63 -6.15
N GLN A 140 1.90 12.65 -4.85
CA GLN A 140 0.56 12.41 -4.31
C GLN A 140 0.28 13.38 -3.17
N GLU A 141 -0.98 13.79 -3.02
CA GLU A 141 -1.40 14.55 -1.84
C GLU A 141 -1.20 13.73 -0.56
N TYR A 142 -0.55 14.33 0.44
CA TYR A 142 -0.34 13.71 1.73
C TYR A 142 -1.56 13.91 2.64
N ILE A 143 -2.08 12.83 3.20
CA ILE A 143 -3.16 12.86 4.18
C ILE A 143 -2.61 13.39 5.51
N ARG A 144 -2.93 14.66 5.82
CA ARG A 144 -2.40 15.40 6.99
C ARG A 144 -3.11 15.11 8.31
N GLU A 145 -4.34 14.61 8.24
CA GLU A 145 -5.17 14.32 9.41
C GLU A 145 -5.57 12.84 9.42
N PRO A 146 -4.60 11.92 9.56
CA PRO A 146 -4.92 10.51 9.73
C PRO A 146 -5.57 10.28 11.10
N TYR A 147 -6.42 9.26 11.20
CA TYR A 147 -6.82 8.74 12.51
C TYR A 147 -5.58 8.18 13.23
N LEU A 148 -5.46 8.45 14.52
CA LEU A 148 -4.31 8.08 15.34
C LEU A 148 -4.73 7.12 16.44
N ILE A 149 -3.83 6.20 16.77
CA ILE A 149 -3.97 5.31 17.93
C ILE A 149 -2.88 5.68 18.91
N GLU A 150 -3.26 6.15 20.10
CA GLU A 150 -2.33 6.61 21.13
C GLU A 150 -1.34 7.69 20.65
N GLY A 151 -1.75 8.45 19.62
CA GLY A 151 -0.94 9.49 18.98
C GLY A 151 0.01 8.98 17.88
N PHE A 152 -0.02 7.70 17.52
CA PHE A 152 0.77 7.12 16.43
C PHE A 152 -0.07 6.97 15.16
N LYS A 153 0.58 7.21 14.01
CA LYS A 153 -0.01 6.97 12.70
C LYS A 153 0.03 5.46 12.42
N PHE A 154 -0.94 4.94 11.69
CA PHE A 154 -0.92 3.56 11.25
C PHE A 154 -1.47 3.40 9.84
N ASP A 155 -1.24 2.22 9.28
CA ASP A 155 -1.91 1.75 8.08
C ASP A 155 -2.43 0.32 8.29
N LEU A 156 -3.25 -0.14 7.36
CA LEU A 156 -3.80 -1.48 7.34
C LEU A 156 -3.20 -2.26 6.16
N GLN A 157 -2.60 -3.41 6.44
CA GLN A 157 -2.27 -4.41 5.44
C GLN A 157 -3.38 -5.44 5.38
N ILE A 158 -4.17 -5.34 4.32
CA ILE A 158 -5.33 -6.17 4.07
C ILE A 158 -4.97 -7.19 2.98
N TYR A 159 -5.39 -8.45 3.16
CA TYR A 159 -5.11 -9.52 2.20
C TYR A 159 -6.35 -9.81 1.36
N VAL A 160 -6.21 -9.67 0.04
CA VAL A 160 -7.25 -9.96 -0.95
C VAL A 160 -6.78 -11.12 -1.83
N LEU A 161 -7.62 -12.12 -2.02
CA LEU A 161 -7.42 -13.24 -2.94
C LEU A 161 -8.36 -13.10 -4.12
N ILE A 162 -7.80 -13.01 -5.32
CA ILE A 162 -8.55 -13.11 -6.56
C ILE A 162 -8.36 -14.53 -7.09
N THR A 163 -9.45 -15.28 -7.29
CA THR A 163 -9.36 -16.67 -7.79
C THR A 163 -9.71 -16.78 -9.27
N SER A 164 -10.40 -15.78 -9.81
CA SER A 164 -10.85 -15.74 -11.19
C SER A 164 -11.05 -14.29 -11.62
N CYS A 165 -10.70 -13.97 -12.86
CA CYS A 165 -11.03 -12.71 -13.52
C CYS A 165 -12.24 -12.83 -14.46
N ASP A 166 -12.64 -14.05 -14.82
CA ASP A 166 -13.80 -14.33 -15.70
C ASP A 166 -14.52 -15.65 -15.31
N PRO A 167 -15.63 -15.58 -14.55
CA PRO A 167 -16.18 -14.38 -13.92
C PRO A 167 -15.27 -13.89 -12.78
N LEU A 168 -15.30 -12.59 -12.49
CA LEU A 168 -14.53 -12.00 -11.40
C LEU A 168 -14.95 -12.60 -10.04
N ARG A 169 -13.97 -13.14 -9.30
CA ARG A 169 -14.17 -13.69 -7.95
C ARG A 169 -13.08 -13.18 -7.02
N VAL A 170 -13.49 -12.37 -6.05
CA VAL A 170 -12.63 -11.68 -5.08
C VAL A 170 -13.02 -12.09 -3.66
N PHE A 171 -12.02 -12.40 -2.84
CA PHE A 171 -12.18 -12.79 -1.44
C PHE A 171 -11.33 -11.89 -0.55
N LEU A 172 -11.96 -11.31 0.46
CA LEU A 172 -11.28 -10.55 1.50
C LEU A 172 -10.93 -11.49 2.66
N TYR A 173 -9.67 -11.52 3.08
CA TYR A 173 -9.29 -12.30 4.26
C TYR A 173 -9.79 -11.60 5.54
N ASN A 174 -10.31 -12.39 6.49
CA ASN A 174 -10.95 -11.87 7.71
C ASN A 174 -9.98 -11.29 8.76
N ASP A 175 -8.69 -11.22 8.43
CA ASP A 175 -7.67 -10.62 9.30
C ASP A 175 -6.62 -9.92 8.43
N GLY A 176 -5.74 -9.16 9.08
CA GLY A 176 -4.71 -8.37 8.44
C GLY A 176 -3.68 -7.90 9.45
N LEU A 177 -2.82 -6.98 9.04
CA LEU A 177 -1.88 -6.32 9.95
C LEU A 177 -2.21 -4.84 10.07
N VAL A 178 -2.02 -4.31 11.25
CA VAL A 178 -2.05 -2.89 11.60
C VAL A 178 -0.62 -2.52 11.87
N ARG A 179 -0.03 -1.61 11.09
CA ARG A 179 1.38 -1.25 11.23
C ARG A 179 1.50 0.17 11.71
N MET A 180 2.13 0.36 12.86
CA MET A 180 2.29 1.64 13.52
C MET A 180 3.54 2.37 13.03
N SER A 181 3.49 3.69 12.99
CA SER A 181 4.69 4.53 12.89
C SER A 181 5.55 4.36 14.14
N SER A 182 6.87 4.52 14.00
CA SER A 182 7.82 4.41 15.12
C SER A 182 7.62 5.49 16.18
N LYS A 183 7.31 6.71 15.73
CA LYS A 183 7.16 7.90 16.56
C LYS A 183 5.74 8.43 16.51
N LYS A 184 5.37 9.19 17.54
CA LYS A 184 4.08 9.90 17.58
C LYS A 184 3.95 10.84 16.40
N TYR A 185 2.79 10.80 15.77
CA TYR A 185 2.45 11.60 14.62
C TYR A 185 2.48 13.09 14.96
N LYS A 186 2.99 13.88 14.02
CA LYS A 186 2.94 15.34 14.04
C LYS A 186 2.52 15.79 12.65
N ILE A 187 1.74 16.86 12.57
CA ILE A 187 1.40 17.48 11.28
C ILE A 187 2.71 17.86 10.56
N PRO A 188 2.87 17.51 9.27
CA PRO A 188 4.09 17.82 8.53
C PRO A 188 4.42 19.32 8.51
N ASN A 189 5.69 19.63 8.70
CA ASN A 189 6.31 20.93 8.55
C ASN A 189 7.77 20.76 8.11
N SER A 190 8.46 21.87 7.81
CA SER A 190 9.83 21.85 7.31
C SER A 190 10.85 21.15 8.22
N LYS A 191 10.58 21.02 9.52
CA LYS A 191 11.49 20.38 10.48
C LYS A 191 11.24 18.87 10.63
N ASN A 192 9.96 18.44 10.64
CA ASN A 192 9.63 17.04 10.90
C ASN A 192 9.40 16.19 9.64
N ALA A 193 9.18 16.80 8.47
CA ALA A 193 8.96 16.07 7.21
C ALA A 193 10.16 15.20 6.79
N ILE A 194 11.37 15.57 7.25
CA ILE A 194 12.61 14.82 7.04
C ILE A 194 12.64 13.54 7.90
N ASP A 195 11.98 13.55 9.06
CA ASP A 195 11.89 12.39 9.94
C ASP A 195 10.73 11.48 9.52
N LEU A 196 11.01 10.64 8.52
CA LEU A 196 10.03 9.71 7.96
C LEU A 196 9.49 8.70 8.99
N SER A 197 10.15 8.50 10.13
CA SER A 197 9.68 7.59 11.20
C SER A 197 8.39 8.08 11.90
N ILE A 198 8.04 9.36 11.73
CA ILE A 198 6.77 9.97 12.16
C ILE A 198 5.65 9.69 11.14
N HIS A 199 6.02 9.64 9.85
CA HIS A 199 5.09 9.77 8.75
C HIS A 199 4.87 8.48 7.95
N LEU A 200 5.82 7.54 8.02
CA LEU A 200 5.79 6.24 7.39
C LEU A 200 5.69 5.14 8.47
N THR A 201 4.89 4.13 8.16
CA THR A 201 4.50 3.03 9.04
C THR A 201 5.38 1.80 8.88
N HIS A 202 6.08 1.66 7.74
CA HIS A 202 7.01 0.56 7.50
C HIS A 202 8.43 0.86 7.99
N TYR A 203 8.76 2.12 8.23
CA TYR A 203 10.06 2.56 8.77
C TYR A 203 10.38 1.90 10.11
N SER A 204 9.32 1.60 10.88
CA SER A 204 9.40 0.91 12.18
C SER A 204 9.95 -0.52 12.10
N MET A 205 10.00 -1.13 10.91
CA MET A 205 10.60 -2.44 10.72
C MET A 205 12.12 -2.39 10.50
N ASN A 206 12.70 -1.22 10.17
CA ASN A 206 14.05 -1.14 9.61
C ASN A 206 15.09 -0.34 10.42
N LYS A 207 14.78 0.26 11.58
CA LYS A 207 15.80 0.93 12.43
C LYS A 207 15.61 0.76 13.96
N ASN A 208 16.76 0.63 14.62
CA ASN A 208 17.11 0.36 16.03
C ASN A 208 16.27 0.98 17.18
N ASP A 209 16.19 0.23 18.29
CA ASP A 209 16.09 0.49 19.75
C ASP A 209 15.45 1.79 20.34
N THR A 210 14.92 2.69 19.54
CA THR A 210 14.37 4.01 19.97
C THR A 210 12.93 4.22 19.52
N ASP A 211 12.19 3.14 19.27
CA ASP A 211 10.80 3.23 18.85
C ASP A 211 9.86 3.38 20.05
N ASP A 212 9.29 4.58 20.19
CA ASP A 212 8.29 4.90 21.19
C ASP A 212 7.06 3.97 21.09
N ALA A 213 6.76 3.47 19.88
CA ALA A 213 5.64 2.58 19.62
C ALA A 213 5.73 1.22 20.34
N PHE A 214 6.93 0.76 20.76
CA PHE A 214 7.06 -0.47 21.54
C PHE A 214 6.38 -0.39 22.91
N ASN A 215 6.21 0.82 23.44
CA ASN A 215 5.62 1.05 24.75
C ASN A 215 4.09 1.22 24.71
N THR A 216 3.47 1.01 23.55
CA THR A 216 2.00 1.03 23.39
C THR A 216 1.43 -0.37 23.60
N ASP A 217 0.17 -0.47 24.03
CA ASP A 217 -0.53 -1.76 24.21
C ASP A 217 -0.65 -2.55 22.89
N ILE A 218 -0.56 -1.85 21.76
CA ILE A 218 -0.66 -2.41 20.41
C ILE A 218 0.71 -2.84 19.85
N GLY A 219 1.80 -2.27 20.38
CA GLY A 219 3.14 -2.42 19.84
C GLY A 219 3.27 -1.89 18.41
N LYS A 220 4.34 -2.28 17.71
CA LYS A 220 4.62 -1.85 16.34
C LYS A 220 3.68 -2.42 15.27
N SER A 221 3.18 -3.63 15.52
CA SER A 221 2.37 -4.37 14.55
C SER A 221 1.39 -5.28 15.28
N HIS A 222 0.12 -5.21 14.90
CA HIS A 222 -0.93 -6.01 15.52
C HIS A 222 -1.90 -6.58 14.49
N ARG A 223 -2.60 -7.65 14.84
CA ARG A 223 -3.72 -8.20 14.04
C ARG A 223 -4.86 -7.19 13.88
N LEU A 224 -5.42 -7.11 12.68
CA LEU A 224 -6.56 -6.24 12.35
C LEU A 224 -7.78 -6.47 13.26
N LYS A 225 -8.02 -7.72 13.67
CA LYS A 225 -9.10 -8.05 14.63
C LYS A 225 -8.97 -7.30 15.95
N TYR A 226 -7.74 -7.08 16.43
CA TYR A 226 -7.52 -6.31 17.66
C TYR A 226 -7.91 -4.86 17.46
N LEU A 227 -7.53 -4.25 16.33
CA LEU A 227 -7.93 -2.88 16.02
C LEU A 227 -9.46 -2.72 16.03
N PHE A 228 -10.18 -3.67 15.45
CA PHE A 228 -11.64 -3.65 15.51
C PHE A 228 -12.20 -3.75 16.93
N GLN A 229 -11.54 -4.49 17.83
CA GLN A 229 -11.92 -4.50 19.24
C GLN A 229 -11.60 -3.16 19.92
N TYR A 230 -10.40 -2.62 19.69
CA TYR A 230 -9.98 -1.32 20.20
C TYR A 230 -10.95 -0.21 19.77
N LEU A 231 -11.30 -0.14 18.48
CA LEU A 231 -12.21 0.86 17.93
C LEU A 231 -13.62 0.76 18.52
N ARG A 232 -14.13 -0.46 18.77
CA ARG A 232 -15.41 -0.65 19.47
C ARG A 232 -15.36 -0.11 20.89
N ASN A 233 -14.26 -0.34 21.62
CA ASN A 233 -14.10 0.19 22.97
C ASN A 233 -14.01 1.74 22.98
N GLN A 234 -13.54 2.33 21.89
CA GLN A 234 -13.53 3.79 21.66
C GLN A 234 -14.85 4.31 21.05
N ASN A 235 -15.91 3.49 21.01
CA ASN A 235 -17.25 3.84 20.48
C ASN A 235 -17.29 4.18 18.98
N HIS A 236 -16.40 3.62 18.17
CA HIS A 236 -16.47 3.74 16.71
C HIS A 236 -17.37 2.65 16.07
N ASP A 237 -18.04 2.99 14.97
CA ASP A 237 -18.82 2.04 14.17
C ASP A 237 -17.91 1.19 13.28
N VAL A 238 -17.49 0.05 13.83
CA VAL A 238 -16.64 -0.92 13.12
C VAL A 238 -17.37 -1.63 11.99
N ASN A 239 -18.69 -1.81 12.08
CA ASN A 239 -19.44 -2.48 11.01
C ASN A 239 -19.48 -1.61 9.75
N LYS A 240 -19.63 -0.29 9.93
CA LYS A 240 -19.50 0.68 8.84
C LYS A 240 -18.09 0.65 8.23
N LEU A 241 -17.05 0.71 9.04
CA LEU A 241 -15.66 0.65 8.56
C LEU A 241 -15.38 -0.63 7.75
N GLN A 242 -15.84 -1.79 8.23
CA GLN A 242 -15.65 -3.06 7.53
C GLN A 242 -16.37 -3.08 6.17
N LYS A 243 -17.53 -2.43 6.06
CA LYS A 243 -18.26 -2.28 4.78
C LYS A 243 -17.58 -1.30 3.83
N GLU A 244 -16.94 -0.25 4.34
CA GLU A 244 -16.19 0.71 3.52
C GLU A 244 -14.86 0.14 2.99
N ILE A 245 -14.31 -0.86 3.68
CA ILE A 245 -13.12 -1.60 3.24
C ILE A 245 -13.46 -2.63 2.14
N GLN A 246 -14.69 -3.17 2.15
CA GLN A 246 -15.18 -4.18 1.21
C GLN A 246 -15.57 -3.56 -0.13
#